data_AF-A0A9W8X884-F1
#
_entry.id   AF-A0A9W8X884-F1
#
_cell.length_a   1.000
_cell.length_b   1.000
_cell.length_c   1.000
_cell.angle_alpha   90.00
_cell.angle_beta   90.00
_cell.angle_gamma   90.00
#
_symmetry.space_group_name_H-M   'P 1'
#
loop_
_entity.id
_entity.type
_entity.pdbx_description
1 polymer ?
#
loop_
_entity_poly.entity_id
_entity_poly.type
_entity_poly.pdbx_seq_one_letter_code
_entity_poly.pdbx_strand_id
1 'polypeptide(L)'
;MTSANPILSKQAAPSVCGTIELKSGTSQKLYAGACYELQGPARGAHVSSACDCEFFPFETCNALVEPELDGSIQNAKGYFCQKS
;
A
#
# COMPACT_ATOMS: atom_id res chain seq x y z
N MET A 1 27.80 -4.35 35.00
CA MET A 1 26.70 -5.00 34.26
C MET A 1 25.82 -3.88 33.71
N THR A 2 26.00 -3.50 32.44
CA THR A 2 25.26 -2.39 31.83
C THR A 2 24.17 -2.98 30.96
N SER A 3 22.94 -2.92 31.44
CA SER A 3 21.76 -3.38 30.69
C SER A 3 21.44 -2.34 29.62
N ALA A 4 21.74 -2.66 28.36
CA ALA A 4 21.28 -1.88 27.23
C ALA A 4 19.81 -2.23 27.00
N ASN A 5 18.90 -1.36 27.41
CA ASN A 5 17.51 -1.44 26.98
C ASN A 5 17.49 -1.15 25.46
N PRO A 6 17.00 -2.06 24.61
CA PRO A 6 16.74 -1.70 23.22
C PRO A 6 15.67 -0.61 23.26
N ILE A 7 16.03 0.60 22.81
CA ILE A 7 15.06 1.63 22.45
C ILE A 7 14.22 0.96 21.38
N LEU A 8 13.03 0.51 21.76
CA LEU A 8 12.02 0.01 20.85
C LEU A 8 11.71 1.18 19.91
N SER A 9 12.41 1.24 18.78
CA SER A 9 12.13 2.20 17.72
C SER A 9 10.66 2.02 17.41
N LYS A 10 9.85 2.98 17.87
CA LYS A 10 8.42 3.04 17.61
C LYS A 10 8.31 3.19 16.10
N GLN A 11 8.32 2.07 15.40
CA GLN A 11 8.17 2.01 13.95
C GLN A 11 6.91 2.83 13.69
N ALA A 12 7.10 3.99 13.06
CA ALA A 12 6.02 4.95 12.90
C ALA A 12 4.86 4.18 12.28
N ALA A 13 3.70 4.21 12.96
CA ALA A 13 2.54 3.48 12.48
C ALA A 13 2.36 3.85 11.01
N PRO A 14 2.27 2.86 10.11
CA PRO A 14 2.26 3.13 8.69
C PRO A 14 1.15 4.13 8.41
N SER A 15 1.51 5.22 7.73
CA SER A 15 0.55 6.31 7.54
C SER A 15 -0.56 5.82 6.62
N VAL A 16 -1.80 5.93 7.08
CA VAL A 16 -2.95 5.47 6.29
C VAL A 16 -3.13 6.43 5.11
N CYS A 17 -3.01 5.90 3.90
CA CYS A 17 -3.17 6.63 2.64
C CYS A 17 -4.56 6.54 2.06
N GLY A 18 -5.42 5.64 2.56
CA GLY A 18 -6.77 5.51 2.05
C GLY A 18 -7.37 4.13 2.26
N THR A 19 -8.31 3.76 1.40
CA THR A 19 -8.94 2.44 1.38
C THR A 19 -9.06 1.91 -0.03
N ILE A 20 -8.99 0.59 -0.18
CA ILE A 20 -9.17 -0.12 -1.44
C ILE A 20 -10.30 -1.13 -1.29
N GLU A 21 -11.17 -1.19 -2.29
CA GLU A 21 -12.24 -2.18 -2.40
C GLU A 21 -11.75 -3.35 -3.25
N LEU A 22 -11.86 -4.56 -2.71
CA LEU A 22 -11.56 -5.80 -3.41
C LEU A 22 -12.79 -6.28 -4.18
N LYS A 23 -12.56 -7.07 -5.24
CA LYS A 23 -13.65 -7.74 -5.98
C LYS A 23 -14.48 -8.70 -5.11
N SER A 24 -13.94 -9.15 -3.97
CA SER A 24 -14.69 -9.93 -2.98
C SER A 24 -15.79 -9.12 -2.26
N GLY A 25 -15.79 -7.79 -2.38
CA GLY A 25 -16.65 -6.89 -1.62
C GLY A 25 -16.08 -6.44 -0.27
N THR A 26 -14.86 -6.87 0.06
CA THR A 26 -14.15 -6.43 1.27
C THR A 26 -13.33 -5.17 0.99
N SER A 27 -13.25 -4.26 1.96
CA SER A 27 -12.35 -3.11 1.89
C SER A 27 -11.14 -3.27 2.79
N GLN A 28 -9.98 -2.78 2.34
CA GLN A 28 -8.72 -2.81 3.07
C GLN A 28 -8.14 -1.40 3.19
N LYS A 29 -7.36 -1.15 4.24
CA LYS A 29 -6.64 0.13 4.39
C LYS A 29 -5.38 0.12 3.54
N LEU A 30 -5.12 1.25 2.88
CA LEU A 30 -3.88 1.51 2.18
C LEU A 30 -2.90 2.20 3.12
N TYR A 31 -1.66 1.76 3.12
CA TYR A 31 -0.61 2.21 4.03
C TYR A 31 0.61 2.73 3.25
N ALA A 32 1.23 3.79 3.76
CA ALA A 32 2.44 4.37 3.19
C ALA A 32 3.71 3.64 3.67
N GLY A 33 4.75 3.68 2.84
CA GLY A 33 6.14 3.41 3.26
C GLY A 33 6.64 2.00 2.97
N ALA A 34 5.83 1.15 2.34
CA ALA A 34 6.27 -0.15 1.84
C ALA A 34 5.41 -0.58 0.64
N CYS A 35 5.88 -1.61 -0.06
CA CYS A 35 5.04 -2.35 -0.99
C CYS A 35 4.16 -3.32 -0.21
N TYR A 36 2.87 -3.32 -0.52
CA TYR A 36 1.89 -4.21 0.09
C TYR A 36 1.17 -5.01 -0.97
N GLU A 37 0.92 -6.28 -0.65
CA GLU A 37 0.09 -7.17 -1.46
C GLU A 37 -1.38 -7.01 -1.03
N LEU A 38 -2.28 -7.09 -2.00
CA LEU A 38 -3.72 -7.10 -1.76
C LEU A 38 -4.19 -8.53 -1.54
N GLN A 39 -5.19 -8.71 -0.67
CA GLN A 39 -5.77 -10.05 -0.44
C GLN A 39 -6.67 -10.52 -1.60
N GLY A 40 -6.61 -9.84 -2.74
CA GLY A 40 -7.38 -10.16 -3.92
C GLY A 40 -7.29 -9.04 -4.95
N PRO A 41 -7.82 -9.26 -6.16
CA PRO A 41 -7.88 -8.23 -7.18
C PRO A 41 -8.76 -7.07 -6.71
N ALA A 42 -8.24 -5.86 -6.85
CA ALA A 42 -8.99 -4.66 -6.54
C ALA A 42 -10.09 -4.37 -7.57
N ARG A 43 -11.12 -3.67 -7.09
CA ARG A 43 -12.22 -3.11 -7.87
C ARG A 43 -12.14 -1.59 -7.93
N GLY A 44 -11.66 -0.94 -6.88
CA GLY A 44 -11.55 0.51 -6.75
C GLY A 44 -10.69 0.90 -5.55
N ALA A 45 -10.15 2.12 -5.52
CA ALA A 45 -9.55 2.70 -4.32
C ALA A 45 -9.97 4.14 -4.13
N HIS A 46 -9.94 4.56 -2.87
CA HIS A 46 -10.01 5.92 -2.44
C HIS A 46 -8.69 6.27 -1.76
N VAL A 47 -7.85 7.03 -2.45
CA VAL A 47 -6.56 7.51 -1.95
C VAL A 47 -6.72 8.96 -1.47
N SER A 48 -6.22 9.24 -0.28
CA SER A 48 -6.17 10.58 0.29
C SER A 48 -5.18 11.44 -0.47
N SER A 49 -5.48 12.73 -0.63
CA SER A 49 -4.59 13.71 -1.26
C SER A 49 -3.25 13.90 -0.55
N ALA A 50 -3.08 13.36 0.66
CA ALA A 50 -1.81 13.34 1.39
C ALA A 50 -0.87 12.21 0.95
N CYS A 51 -1.30 11.34 0.02
CA CYS A 51 -0.49 10.25 -0.49
C CYS A 51 -0.58 10.12 -2.01
N ASP A 52 0.53 9.69 -2.59
CA ASP A 52 0.62 9.19 -3.95
C ASP A 52 0.71 7.66 -3.90
N CYS A 53 -0.23 6.98 -4.55
CA CYS A 53 -0.29 5.52 -4.57
C CYS A 53 -0.21 4.99 -6.01
N GLU A 54 0.68 4.04 -6.21
CA GLU A 54 0.85 3.28 -7.43
C GLU A 54 0.27 1.88 -7.23
N PHE A 55 -0.47 1.39 -8.22
CA PHE A 55 -1.13 0.09 -8.18
C PHE A 55 -0.57 -0.81 -9.26
N PHE A 56 -0.40 -2.09 -8.92
CA PHE A 56 0.27 -3.06 -9.77
C PHE A 56 -0.63 -4.28 -10.01
N PRO A 57 -0.66 -4.85 -11.22
CA PRO A 57 -1.46 -6.04 -11.55
C PRO A 57 -0.90 -7.35 -10.98
N PHE A 58 0.22 -7.31 -10.25
CA PHE A 58 0.92 -8.43 -9.63
C PHE A 58 1.12 -8.18 -8.13
N GLU A 59 1.32 -9.25 -7.36
CA GLU A 59 1.33 -9.20 -5.88
C GLU A 59 2.53 -8.38 -5.36
N THR A 60 3.67 -8.48 -6.02
CA THR A 60 4.94 -7.87 -5.58
C THR A 60 5.24 -6.59 -6.35
N CYS A 61 5.30 -5.42 -5.70
CA CYS A 61 5.74 -4.18 -6.36
C CYS A 61 7.17 -4.37 -6.88
N ASN A 62 7.29 -4.55 -8.18
CA ASN A 62 8.55 -4.75 -8.85
C ASN A 62 8.93 -3.42 -9.47
N ALA A 63 10.00 -2.79 -8.97
CA ALA A 63 10.49 -1.50 -9.45
C ALA A 63 10.91 -1.52 -10.93
N LEU A 64 11.00 -2.71 -11.54
CA LEU A 64 11.32 -2.90 -12.96
C LEU A 64 10.08 -2.96 -13.86
N VAL A 65 8.87 -2.99 -13.29
CA VAL A 65 7.63 -3.03 -14.05
C VAL A 65 6.94 -1.70 -13.89
N GLU A 66 6.76 -0.99 -15.01
CA GLU A 66 6.02 0.27 -15.01
C GLU A 66 4.62 0.02 -14.43
N PRO A 67 4.20 0.79 -13.42
CA PRO A 67 2.82 0.75 -12.96
C PRO A 67 1.91 1.14 -14.12
N GLU A 68 0.75 0.50 -14.23
CA GLU A 68 -0.27 1.01 -15.14
C GLU A 68 -0.74 2.38 -14.61
N LEU A 69 -0.15 3.44 -15.17
CA LEU A 69 -0.37 4.84 -14.81
C LEU A 69 -1.77 5.34 -15.15
N ASP A 70 -2.62 4.51 -15.75
CA ASP A 70 -3.90 4.93 -16.31
C ASP A 70 -5.08 4.28 -15.58
N GLY A 71 -5.32 4.73 -14.34
CA GLY A 71 -6.63 4.81 -13.71
C GLY A 71 -7.42 3.51 -13.45
N SER A 72 -6.95 2.36 -13.91
CA SER A 72 -7.64 1.08 -13.77
C SER A 72 -6.98 0.27 -12.68
N ILE A 73 -7.17 0.71 -11.43
CA ILE A 73 -6.95 -0.13 -10.25
C ILE A 73 -7.73 -1.46 -10.30
N GLN A 74 -8.67 -1.58 -11.25
CA GLN A 74 -9.34 -2.82 -11.59
C GLN A 74 -8.31 -3.92 -11.88
N ASN A 75 -8.25 -4.92 -11.01
CA ASN A 75 -7.31 -6.04 -10.99
C ASN A 75 -5.93 -5.78 -10.38
N ALA A 76 -5.71 -4.65 -9.71
CA ALA A 76 -4.49 -4.49 -8.91
C ALA A 76 -4.40 -5.61 -7.87
N LYS A 77 -3.22 -6.20 -7.75
CA LYS A 77 -2.86 -7.23 -6.76
C LYS A 77 -1.80 -6.74 -5.78
N GLY A 78 -1.13 -5.63 -6.07
CA GLY A 78 -0.18 -4.98 -5.20
C GLY A 78 -0.32 -3.46 -5.27
N TYR A 79 0.18 -2.78 -4.25
CA TYR A 79 0.24 -1.31 -4.23
C TYR A 79 1.47 -0.81 -3.48
N PHE A 80 1.93 0.37 -3.88
CA PHE A 80 2.92 1.14 -3.16
C PHE A 80 2.37 2.55 -2.93
N CYS A 81 2.37 3.01 -1.69
CA CYS A 81 1.98 4.38 -1.38
C CYS A 81 3.13 5.12 -0.69
N GLN A 82 3.30 6.38 -1.05
CA GLN A 82 4.20 7.34 -0.42
C GLN A 82 3.43 8.58 0.01
N LYS A 83 3.97 9.33 0.98
CA LYS A 83 3.42 10.64 1.32
C LYS A 83 3.83 11.65 0.25
N SER A 84 2.88 12.52 -0.11
CA SER A 84 3.12 13.71 -0.95
C SER A 84 3.71 14.84 -0.12
#